data_AF-A0A935H679-F1
#
_entry.id   AF-A0A935H679-F1
#
_cell.length_a   1.000
_cell.length_b   1.000
_cell.length_c   1.000
_cell.angle_alpha   90.00
_cell.angle_beta   90.00
_cell.angle_gamma   90.00
#
_symmetry.space_group_name_H-M   'P 1'
#
loop_
_entity.id
_entity.type
_entity.pdbx_description
1 polymer ?
#
loop_
_entity_poly.entity_id
_entity_poly.type
_entity_poly.pdbx_seq_one_letter_code
_entity_poly.pdbx_strand_id
1 'polypeptide(L)'
;MPTRNVVLTAHQNQLIDQWVAAGEYQNASEVLREGLRLVEQNKMMFQMRLEALRTAVNVGIADFEAGNFQTYDSAEALDADLAAMTAQVLGEGDDRPFGRFVKVRQ
;
A
#
# COMPACT_ATOMS: atom_id res chain seq x y z
N MET A 1 -14.62 30.11 -7.69
CA MET A 1 -14.76 28.82 -6.97
C MET A 1 -15.81 29.00 -5.87
N PRO A 2 -16.62 27.98 -5.56
CA PRO A 2 -17.51 28.04 -4.40
C PRO A 2 -16.70 28.18 -3.11
N THR A 3 -17.22 28.94 -2.14
CA THR A 3 -16.59 29.16 -0.84
C THR A 3 -17.36 28.46 0.26
N ARG A 4 -16.65 28.01 1.30
CA ARG A 4 -17.22 27.50 2.54
C ARG A 4 -16.44 28.08 3.71
N ASN A 5 -17.16 28.49 4.75
CA ASN A 5 -16.56 28.89 6.02
C ASN A 5 -16.23 27.64 6.83
N VAL A 6 -15.01 27.56 7.33
CA VAL A 6 -14.53 26.49 8.21
C VAL A 6 -13.98 27.12 9.48
N VAL A 7 -14.35 26.54 10.61
CA VAL A 7 -13.81 26.94 11.92
C VAL A 7 -12.55 26.12 12.16
N LEU A 8 -11.43 26.81 12.36
CA LEU A 8 -10.15 26.20 12.65
C LEU A 8 -9.88 26.23 14.15
N THR A 9 -9.25 25.17 14.64
CA THR A 9 -8.62 25.21 15.97
C THR A 9 -7.42 26.17 15.96
N ALA A 10 -7.03 26.67 17.14
CA ALA A 10 -5.86 27.55 17.27
C ALA A 10 -4.59 26.94 16.66
N HIS A 11 -4.37 25.64 16.88
CA HIS A 11 -3.23 24.91 16.33
C HIS A 11 -3.24 24.85 14.80
N GLN A 12 -4.40 24.55 14.18
CA GLN A 12 -4.53 24.51 12.72
C GLN A 12 -4.30 25.88 12.09
N ASN A 13 -4.83 26.95 12.71
CA ASN A 13 -4.60 28.30 12.23
C ASN A 13 -3.11 28.65 12.27
N GLN A 14 -2.43 28.34 13.38
CA GLN A 14 -0.99 28.58 13.52
C GLN A 14 -0.17 27.82 12.47
N LEU A 15 -0.48 26.56 12.18
CA LEU A 15 0.21 25.80 11.14
C LEU A 15 0.03 26.42 9.75
N ILE A 16 -1.20 26.80 9.41
CA ILE A 16 -1.50 27.45 8.13
C ILE A 16 -0.74 28.77 8.01
N ASP A 17 -0.76 29.60 9.05
CA ASP A 17 -0.06 30.88 9.07
C ASP A 17 1.45 30.69 8.91
N GLN A 18 2.03 29.68 9.55
CA GLN A 18 3.46 29.35 9.41
C GLN A 18 3.84 28.98 7.98
N TRP A 19 3.09 28.09 7.33
CA TRP A 19 3.40 27.67 5.97
C TRP A 19 3.17 28.77 4.92
N VAL A 20 2.15 29.62 5.13
CA VAL A 20 1.92 30.78 4.26
C VAL A 20 3.03 31.82 4.46
N ALA A 21 3.44 32.11 5.70
CA ALA A 21 4.52 33.04 6.00
C ALA A 21 5.89 32.53 5.48
N ALA A 22 6.10 31.22 5.48
CA ALA A 22 7.28 30.59 4.89
C ALA A 22 7.28 30.62 3.35
N GLY A 23 6.16 30.97 2.71
CA GLY A 23 6.00 30.99 1.27
C GLY A 23 5.79 29.62 0.64
N GLU A 24 5.58 28.57 1.43
CA GLU A 24 5.24 27.22 0.94
C GLU A 24 3.87 27.19 0.25
N TYR A 25 2.95 28.06 0.69
CA TYR A 25 1.65 28.26 0.09
C TYR A 25 1.32 29.74 -0.01
N GLN A 26 0.56 30.14 -1.03
CA GLN A 26 0.19 31.55 -1.21
C GLN A 26 -0.92 31.98 -0.22
N ASN A 27 -1.76 31.04 0.20
CA ASN A 27 -2.92 31.32 1.06
C ASN A 27 -3.45 30.05 1.73
N ALA A 28 -4.26 30.24 2.77
CA ALA A 28 -4.92 29.16 3.50
C ALA A 28 -5.78 28.23 2.62
N SER A 29 -6.39 28.76 1.57
CA SER A 29 -7.25 27.95 0.70
C SER A 29 -6.45 26.92 -0.10
N GLU A 30 -5.18 27.17 -0.41
CA GLU A 30 -4.29 26.20 -1.04
C GLU A 30 -3.92 25.08 -0.08
N VAL A 31 -3.55 25.42 1.16
CA VAL A 31 -3.25 24.44 2.21
C VAL A 31 -4.44 23.50 2.42
N LEU A 32 -5.65 24.06 2.54
CA LEU A 32 -6.87 23.28 2.75
C LEU A 32 -7.21 22.40 1.54
N ARG A 33 -6.96 22.87 0.31
CA ARG A 33 -7.16 22.06 -0.90
C ARG A 33 -6.20 20.89 -0.97
N GLU A 34 -4.91 21.10 -0.69
CA GLU A 34 -3.94 19.99 -0.67
C GLU A 34 -4.26 19.00 0.45
N GLY A 35 -4.65 19.50 1.63
CA GLY A 35 -5.14 18.66 2.72
C GLY A 35 -6.34 17.79 2.30
N LEU A 36 -7.31 18.36 1.58
CA LEU A 36 -8.45 17.59 1.06
C LEU A 36 -8.01 16.55 0.01
N ARG A 37 -7.07 16.91 -0.87
CA ARG A 37 -6.51 16.00 -1.88
C ARG A 37 -5.84 14.78 -1.23
N LEU A 38 -5.13 14.98 -0.12
CA LEU A 38 -4.53 13.90 0.67
C LEU A 38 -5.61 13.00 1.30
N VAL A 39 -6.69 13.58 1.83
CA VAL A 39 -7.83 12.80 2.37
C VAL A 39 -8.48 11.95 1.28
N GLU A 40 -8.69 12.50 0.08
CA GLU A 40 -9.25 11.78 -1.06
C GLU A 40 -8.35 10.63 -1.52
N GLN A 41 -7.05 10.86 -1.64
CA GLN A 41 -6.07 9.83 -1.97
C GLN A 41 -6.06 8.70 -0.95
N ASN A 42 -6.05 9.03 0.35
CA ASN A 42 -6.07 8.03 1.41
C ASN A 42 -7.34 7.17 1.35
N LYS A 43 -8.50 7.78 1.08
CA LYS A 43 -9.75 7.05 0.89
C LYS A 43 -9.69 6.10 -0.30
N MET A 44 -9.17 6.56 -1.43
CA MET A 44 -9.01 5.72 -2.62
C MET A 44 -8.06 4.54 -2.35
N MET A 45 -6.92 4.81 -1.73
CA MET A 45 -5.92 3.79 -1.40
C MET A 45 -6.47 2.76 -0.40
N PHE A 46 -7.26 3.20 0.58
CA PHE A 46 -7.94 2.31 1.52
C PHE A 46 -8.91 1.37 0.80
N GLN A 47 -9.73 1.88 -0.12
CA GLN A 47 -10.66 1.04 -0.89
C GLN A 47 -9.92 0.01 -1.75
N MET A 48 -8.84 0.42 -2.42
CA MET A 48 -8.02 -0.51 -3.21
C MET A 48 -7.42 -1.63 -2.35
N ARG A 49 -6.88 -1.28 -1.16
CA ARG A 49 -6.33 -2.27 -0.22
C ARG A 49 -7.42 -3.21 0.31
N LEU A 50 -8.61 -2.70 0.59
CA LEU A 50 -9.73 -3.50 1.05
C LEU A 50 -10.17 -4.51 -0.01
N GLU A 51 -10.27 -4.10 -1.28
CA GLU A 51 -10.60 -5.00 -2.38
C GLU A 51 -9.51 -6.06 -2.62
N ALA A 52 -8.23 -5.67 -2.54
CA ALA A 52 -7.13 -6.61 -2.62
C ALA A 52 -7.18 -7.66 -1.50
N LEU A 53 -7.48 -7.22 -0.26
CA LEU A 53 -7.61 -8.11 0.89
C LEU A 53 -8.78 -9.07 0.73
N ARG A 54 -9.95 -8.57 0.31
CA ARG A 54 -11.14 -9.40 0.04
C ARG A 54 -10.83 -10.47 -1.02
N THR A 55 -10.13 -10.07 -2.08
CA THR A 55 -9.71 -10.99 -3.13
C THR A 55 -8.79 -12.07 -2.58
N ALA A 56 -7.75 -11.69 -1.81
CA ALA A 56 -6.82 -12.65 -1.21
C ALA A 56 -7.51 -13.62 -0.24
N VAL A 57 -8.46 -13.13 0.57
CA VAL A 57 -9.26 -13.97 1.47
C VAL A 57 -10.08 -14.99 0.67
N ASN A 58 -10.73 -14.56 -0.41
CA ASN A 58 -11.52 -15.48 -1.25
C ASN A 58 -10.65 -16.57 -1.89
N VAL A 59 -9.43 -16.23 -2.32
CA VAL A 59 -8.45 -17.21 -2.80
C VAL A 59 -8.11 -18.21 -1.69
N GLY A 60 -7.78 -17.73 -0.49
CA GLY A 60 -7.47 -18.60 0.65
C GLY A 60 -8.63 -19.52 1.06
N ILE A 61 -9.87 -19.02 1.02
CA ILE A 61 -11.06 -19.83 1.26
C ILE A 61 -11.19 -20.92 0.19
N ALA A 62 -11.05 -20.56 -1.08
CA ALA A 62 -11.15 -21.52 -2.18
C ALA A 62 -10.06 -22.60 -2.10
N ASP A 63 -8.82 -22.23 -1.76
CA ASP A 63 -7.73 -23.18 -1.54
C ASP A 63 -8.02 -24.10 -0.35
N PHE A 64 -8.54 -23.56 0.75
CA PHE A 64 -8.93 -24.37 1.90
C PHE A 64 -10.03 -25.37 1.56
N GLU A 65 -11.09 -24.94 0.86
CA GLU A 65 -12.19 -25.81 0.41
C GLU A 65 -11.74 -26.87 -0.59
N ALA A 66 -10.76 -26.55 -1.43
CA ALA A 66 -10.15 -27.49 -2.37
C ALA A 66 -9.17 -28.47 -1.72
N GLY A 67 -8.85 -28.31 -0.42
CA GLY A 67 -7.83 -29.10 0.26
C GLY A 67 -6.40 -28.71 -0.10
N ASN A 68 -6.19 -27.55 -0.75
CA ASN A 68 -4.89 -26.99 -1.09
C ASN A 68 -4.25 -26.32 0.14
N PHE A 69 -4.11 -27.07 1.23
CA PHE A 69 -3.42 -26.62 2.43
C PHE A 69 -2.57 -27.76 2.98
N GLN A 70 -1.52 -27.40 3.70
CA GLN A 70 -0.67 -28.36 4.39
C GLN A 70 -0.73 -28.10 5.88
N THR A 71 -0.82 -29.17 6.65
CA THR A 71 -0.79 -29.12 8.12
C THR A 71 0.61 -29.49 8.57
N TYR A 72 1.10 -28.79 9.59
CA TYR A 72 2.38 -29.08 10.22
C TYR A 72 2.15 -29.37 11.69
N ASP A 73 2.73 -30.46 12.18
CA ASP A 73 2.57 -30.88 13.58
C ASP A 73 3.48 -30.09 14.54
N SER A 74 4.40 -29.28 14.01
CA SER A 74 5.33 -28.45 14.78
C SER A 74 5.83 -27.25 13.98
N ALA A 75 6.34 -26.22 14.67
CA ALA A 75 6.96 -25.06 14.01
C ALA A 75 8.24 -25.46 13.26
N GLU A 76 9.01 -26.40 13.80
CA GLU A 76 10.23 -26.92 13.20
C GLU A 76 9.96 -27.61 11.85
N ALA A 77 8.84 -28.32 11.74
CA ALA A 77 8.41 -28.95 10.48
C ALA A 77 8.03 -27.91 9.41
N LEU A 78 7.35 -26.83 9.81
CA LEU A 78 7.04 -25.71 8.92
C LEU A 78 8.31 -25.00 8.47
N ASP A 79 9.23 -24.69 9.38
CA ASP A 79 10.48 -24.00 9.07
C ASP A 79 11.35 -24.82 8.12
N ALA A 80 11.43 -26.15 8.31
CA ALA A 80 12.15 -27.05 7.42
C ALA A 80 11.55 -27.08 6.01
N ASP A 81 10.22 -27.11 5.90
CA ASP A 81 9.52 -27.11 4.61
C ASP A 81 9.69 -25.78 3.88
N LEU A 82 9.56 -24.64 4.57
CA LEU A 82 9.84 -23.32 4.00
C LEU A 82 11.29 -23.18 3.54
N ALA A 83 12.24 -23.71 4.30
CA ALA A 83 13.66 -23.74 3.93
C ALA A 83 13.90 -24.60 2.68
N ALA A 84 13.20 -25.73 2.56
CA ALA A 84 13.27 -26.59 1.37
C ALA A 84 12.66 -25.91 0.14
N MET A 85 11.49 -25.28 0.27
CA MET A 85 10.83 -24.52 -0.80
C MET A 85 11.70 -23.35 -1.28
N THR A 86 12.28 -22.59 -0.35
CA THR A 86 13.20 -21.49 -0.71
C THR A 86 14.45 -22.01 -1.42
N ALA A 87 15.05 -23.10 -0.94
CA ALA A 87 16.18 -23.75 -1.62
C ALA A 87 15.81 -24.29 -3.01
N GLN A 88 14.57 -24.74 -3.23
CA GLN A 88 14.09 -25.24 -4.52
C GLN A 88 13.87 -24.09 -5.52
N VAL A 89 13.23 -23.00 -5.08
CA VAL A 89 12.99 -21.81 -5.91
C VAL A 89 14.30 -21.09 -6.25
N LEU A 90 15.27 -21.10 -5.33
CA LEU A 90 16.61 -20.53 -5.56
C LEU A 90 17.56 -21.54 -6.24
N GLY A 91 17.22 -22.83 -6.23
CA GLY A 91 18.06 -23.94 -6.67
C GLY A 91 17.87 -24.37 -8.13
N GLU A 92 16.73 -24.04 -8.76
CA GLU A 92 16.55 -24.18 -10.22
C GLU A 92 16.92 -22.87 -10.96
N GLY A 93 18.24 -22.61 -10.98
CA GLY A 93 18.98 -21.94 -12.05
C GLY A 93 18.53 -20.54 -12.51
N ASP A 94 19.19 -19.51 -11.99
CA ASP A 94 19.60 -18.40 -12.85
C ASP A 94 20.84 -17.65 -12.34
N ASP A 95 22.03 -18.14 -12.70
CA ASP A 95 23.28 -17.38 -12.68
C ASP A 95 23.31 -16.36 -13.85
N ARG A 96 22.19 -15.65 -14.08
CA ARG A 96 22.13 -14.50 -14.99
C ARG A 96 22.09 -13.23 -14.15
N PRO A 97 23.01 -12.29 -14.38
CA PRO A 97 22.99 -11.02 -13.69
C PRO A 97 21.73 -10.27 -14.13
N PHE A 98 20.93 -9.88 -13.15
CA PHE A 98 19.94 -8.80 -13.16
C PHE A 98 19.57 -8.19 -14.53
N GLY A 99 18.30 -8.35 -14.93
CA GLY A 99 17.64 -7.38 -15.81
C GLY A 99 16.89 -8.00 -16.99
N ARG A 100 15.64 -8.43 -16.77
CA ARG A 100 14.70 -8.59 -17.88
C ARG A 100 14.11 -7.21 -18.19
N PHE A 101 14.76 -6.48 -19.10
CA PHE A 101 14.17 -5.30 -19.74
C PHE A 101 12.88 -5.72 -20.45
N VAL A 102 11.77 -5.06 -20.10
CA VAL A 102 10.53 -5.10 -20.86
C VAL A 102 10.80 -4.47 -22.22
N LYS A 103 10.83 -5.28 -23.29
CA LYS A 103 10.82 -4.76 -24.66
C LYS A 103 9.39 -4.30 -24.97
N VAL A 104 9.13 -3.01 -24.77
CA VAL A 104 7.96 -2.34 -25.36
C VAL A 104 8.15 -2.42 -26.87
N ARG A 105 7.24 -3.12 -27.57
CA ARG A 105 7.18 -3.05 -29.03
C ARG A 105 6.67 -1.67 -29.43
N GLN A 106 7.35 -1.06 -30.41
CA GLN A 106 6.74 -0.03 -31.25
C GLN A 106 5.58 -0.65 -32.04
#